data_AF-A0A371DLT2-F1
#
_entry.id   AF-A0A371DLT2-F1
#
_cell.length_a   1.000
_cell.length_b   1.000
_cell.length_c   1.000
_cell.angle_alpha   90.00
_cell.angle_beta   90.00
_cell.angle_gamma   90.00
#
_symmetry.space_group_name_H-M   'P 1'
#
loop_
_entity.id
_entity.type
_entity.pdbx_description
1 polymer ?
#
loop_
_entity_poly.entity_id
_entity_poly.type
_entity_poly.pdbx_seq_one_letter_code
_entity_poly.pdbx_strand_id
1 'polypeptide(L)'
;MPKARSRTVTSYLRTRPQARLPRRMSDEDAQEQYRKEHFGTPGPIDAWLTPRIGNSVYASSDSESNLDSPLTPDEVWCTVQLQRVKAPDEPECIFADADMFVLHLTTGPHALEPSQRVVLGKYEGFPESLDAPQWANLPAGEPVVFRATVPAVMDLLRCAAPKSESGTDAMMALLGSLQAVSLDG
;
A
#
# COMPACT_ATOMS: atom_id res chain seq x y z
N MET A 1 -24.04 81.28 -0.43
CA MET A 1 -23.18 80.77 -1.51
C MET A 1 -22.16 79.78 -0.92
N PRO A 2 -21.71 78.78 -1.69
CA PRO A 2 -22.15 77.37 -1.74
C PRO A 2 -21.37 76.48 -0.72
N LYS A 3 -21.58 75.18 -0.49
CA LYS A 3 -21.53 74.06 -1.45
C LYS A 3 -22.01 72.79 -0.74
N ALA A 4 -23.00 72.12 -1.30
CA ALA A 4 -23.41 70.77 -0.93
C ALA A 4 -22.24 69.80 -1.14
N ARG A 5 -21.98 68.93 -0.17
CA ARG A 5 -21.06 67.79 -0.33
C ARG A 5 -21.85 66.50 -0.32
N SER A 6 -21.76 65.85 -1.47
CA SER A 6 -22.41 64.64 -1.91
C SER A 6 -22.21 63.47 -0.95
N ARG A 7 -23.30 62.72 -0.73
CA ARG A 7 -23.30 61.40 -0.07
C ARG A 7 -22.55 60.41 -0.96
N THR A 8 -21.46 59.87 -0.45
CA THR A 8 -20.81 58.69 -1.04
C THR A 8 -21.56 57.46 -0.57
N VAL A 9 -22.38 56.86 -1.44
CA VAL A 9 -22.97 55.53 -1.22
C VAL A 9 -21.92 54.52 -1.62
N THR A 10 -21.24 53.94 -0.63
CA THR A 10 -20.32 52.83 -0.84
C THR A 10 -21.14 51.59 -1.17
N SER A 11 -21.26 51.26 -2.46
CA SER A 11 -21.88 50.02 -2.92
C SER A 11 -21.00 48.85 -2.49
N TYR A 12 -21.43 48.09 -1.49
CA TYR A 12 -20.84 46.79 -1.17
C TYR A 12 -21.14 45.83 -2.32
N LEU A 13 -20.16 45.60 -3.20
CA LEU A 13 -20.20 44.49 -4.14
C LEU A 13 -20.16 43.21 -3.29
N ARG A 14 -21.33 42.61 -3.11
CA ARG A 14 -21.53 41.32 -2.47
C ARG A 14 -20.89 40.26 -3.37
N THR A 15 -19.68 39.83 -3.05
CA THR A 15 -19.01 38.71 -3.71
C THR A 15 -19.93 37.51 -3.61
N ARG A 16 -20.55 37.10 -4.72
CA ARG A 16 -21.29 35.84 -4.78
C ARG A 16 -20.28 34.73 -4.43
N PRO A 17 -20.52 33.89 -3.41
CA PRO A 17 -19.79 32.65 -3.32
C PRO A 17 -20.07 31.89 -4.61
N GLN A 18 -19.06 31.75 -5.47
CA GLN A 18 -19.18 30.83 -6.59
C GLN A 18 -19.47 29.47 -5.97
N ALA A 19 -20.68 28.97 -6.19
CA ALA A 19 -21.05 27.61 -5.87
C ALA A 19 -20.03 26.73 -6.59
N ARG A 20 -19.07 26.19 -5.84
CA ARG A 20 -18.08 25.27 -6.39
C ARG A 20 -18.89 24.09 -6.92
N LEU A 21 -18.87 23.93 -8.25
CA LEU A 21 -19.48 22.77 -8.89
C LEU A 21 -18.93 21.51 -8.19
N PRO A 22 -19.77 20.49 -7.95
CA PRO A 22 -19.33 19.24 -7.36
C PRO A 22 -18.09 18.77 -8.11
N ARG A 23 -16.97 18.60 -7.40
CA ARG A 23 -15.77 18.04 -8.02
C ARG A 23 -16.19 16.69 -8.60
N ARG A 24 -15.96 16.50 -9.90
CA ARG A 24 -16.06 15.17 -10.49
C ARG A 24 -15.05 14.30 -9.75
N MET A 25 -15.57 13.29 -9.07
CA MET A 25 -14.78 12.25 -8.42
C MET A 25 -13.97 11.53 -9.52
N SER A 26 -12.71 11.21 -9.26
CA SER A 26 -11.96 10.39 -10.21
C SER A 26 -12.53 8.97 -10.22
N ASP A 27 -12.30 8.21 -11.30
CA ASP A 27 -12.76 6.81 -11.37
C ASP A 27 -12.11 5.96 -10.25
N GLU A 28 -10.87 6.29 -9.87
CA GLU A 28 -10.15 5.68 -8.76
C GLU A 28 -10.82 6.01 -7.41
N ASP A 29 -11.14 7.28 -7.16
CA ASP A 29 -11.86 7.71 -5.95
C ASP A 29 -13.26 7.05 -5.86
N ALA A 30 -13.95 6.91 -7.00
CA ALA A 30 -15.27 6.28 -7.07
C ALA A 30 -15.20 4.77 -6.77
N GLN A 31 -14.16 4.11 -7.26
CA GLN A 31 -13.91 2.69 -6.98
C GLN A 31 -13.53 2.47 -5.51
N GLU A 32 -12.70 3.34 -4.94
CA GLU A 32 -12.35 3.28 -3.51
C GLU A 32 -13.56 3.52 -2.62
N GLN A 33 -14.40 4.51 -2.94
CA GLN A 33 -15.66 4.79 -2.26
C GLN A 33 -16.59 3.57 -2.31
N TYR A 34 -16.78 2.96 -3.48
CA TYR A 34 -17.61 1.75 -3.64
C TYR A 34 -17.06 0.59 -2.80
N ARG A 35 -15.74 0.38 -2.82
CA ARG A 35 -15.12 -0.69 -2.03
C ARG A 35 -15.31 -0.47 -0.53
N LYS A 36 -15.17 0.78 -0.07
CA LYS A 36 -15.40 1.13 1.33
C LYS A 36 -16.84 0.85 1.76
N GLU A 37 -17.80 1.13 0.89
CA GLU A 37 -19.22 0.92 1.15
C GLU A 37 -19.63 -0.56 1.12
N HIS A 38 -19.03 -1.37 0.23
CA HIS A 38 -19.44 -2.76 0.00
C HIS A 38 -18.55 -3.82 0.65
N PHE A 39 -17.24 -3.55 0.77
CA PHE A 39 -16.22 -4.49 1.27
C PHE A 39 -15.53 -4.00 2.55
N GLY A 40 -15.77 -2.75 2.95
CA GLY A 40 -15.26 -2.18 4.20
C GLY A 40 -13.85 -1.58 4.08
N THR A 41 -13.11 -1.54 5.19
CA THR A 41 -11.76 -0.98 5.25
C THR A 41 -10.73 -1.91 4.57
N PRO A 42 -9.65 -1.36 3.99
CA PRO A 42 -8.55 -2.15 3.45
C PRO A 42 -8.04 -3.18 4.48
N GLY A 43 -7.59 -4.34 3.99
CA GLY A 43 -7.03 -5.37 4.86
C GLY A 43 -5.79 -4.87 5.60
N PRO A 44 -5.35 -5.55 6.67
CA PRO A 44 -4.18 -5.13 7.45
C PRO A 44 -2.90 -5.04 6.60
N ILE A 45 -2.77 -5.92 5.60
CA ILE A 45 -1.65 -5.92 4.64
C ILE A 45 -1.74 -4.68 3.73
N ASP A 46 -2.92 -4.39 3.18
CA ASP A 46 -3.13 -3.23 2.32
C ASP A 46 -2.86 -1.93 3.09
N ALA A 47 -3.48 -1.78 4.27
CA ALA A 47 -3.29 -0.62 5.13
C ALA A 47 -1.82 -0.40 5.52
N TRP A 48 -1.04 -1.47 5.65
CA TRP A 48 0.39 -1.39 5.90
C TRP A 48 1.18 -1.02 4.65
N LEU A 49 0.83 -1.53 3.47
CA LEU A 49 1.54 -1.26 2.23
C LEU A 49 1.25 0.13 1.63
N THR A 50 -0.01 0.57 1.61
CA THR A 50 -0.44 1.82 0.95
C THR A 50 0.44 3.03 1.27
N PRO A 51 0.73 3.39 2.54
CA PRO A 51 1.58 4.55 2.84
C PRO A 51 3.04 4.37 2.41
N ARG A 52 3.52 3.12 2.25
CA ARG A 52 4.92 2.80 1.94
C ARG A 52 5.18 2.79 0.43
N ILE A 53 4.20 2.30 -0.34
CA ILE A 53 4.26 2.26 -1.79
C ILE A 53 4.00 3.65 -2.38
N GLY A 54 3.05 4.41 -1.82
CA GLY A 54 2.82 5.80 -2.21
C GLY A 54 4.08 6.66 -2.06
N ASN A 55 4.84 6.49 -0.98
CA ASN A 55 6.09 7.21 -0.77
C ASN A 55 7.21 6.78 -1.73
N SER A 56 7.18 5.54 -2.23
CA SER A 56 8.18 5.01 -3.17
C SER A 56 7.93 5.44 -4.62
N VAL A 57 6.68 5.59 -5.05
CA VAL A 57 6.33 5.92 -6.44
C VAL A 57 6.41 7.44 -6.71
N TYR A 58 6.14 8.26 -5.70
CA TYR A 58 6.31 9.73 -5.79
C TYR A 58 7.70 10.22 -5.40
N ALA A 59 8.63 9.31 -5.04
CA ALA A 59 10.06 9.60 -4.92
C ALA A 59 10.70 9.78 -6.31
N SER A 60 10.18 10.74 -7.08
CA SER A 60 10.80 11.23 -8.31
C SER A 60 12.09 11.97 -7.94
N SER A 61 13.22 11.41 -8.37
CA SER A 61 14.58 11.96 -8.46
C SER A 61 15.30 12.52 -7.22
N ASP A 62 14.63 12.90 -6.13
CA ASP A 62 15.30 13.58 -5.00
C ASP A 62 15.27 12.81 -3.66
N SER A 63 14.66 11.62 -3.60
CA SER A 63 14.47 10.85 -2.35
C SER A 63 15.31 9.56 -2.21
N GLU A 64 16.26 9.31 -3.11
CA GLU A 64 17.26 8.25 -2.92
C GLU A 64 18.11 8.48 -1.65
N SER A 65 18.11 9.70 -1.10
CA SER A 65 18.81 10.06 0.14
C SER A 65 18.29 9.35 1.40
N ASN A 66 17.05 8.83 1.39
CA ASN A 66 16.51 8.06 2.50
C ASN A 66 17.01 6.60 2.49
N LEU A 67 17.50 6.10 1.36
CA LEU A 67 18.06 4.76 1.30
C LEU A 67 19.52 4.72 1.80
N ASP A 68 20.22 5.84 1.72
CA ASP A 68 21.62 5.99 2.16
C ASP A 68 21.79 6.41 3.63
N SER A 69 20.71 6.83 4.29
CA SER A 69 20.76 7.20 5.72
C SER A 69 21.00 5.95 6.59
N PRO A 70 21.79 5.99 7.67
CA PRO A 70 21.96 4.83 8.54
C PRO A 70 20.61 4.39 9.12
N LEU A 71 20.43 3.08 9.31
CA LEU A 71 19.22 2.56 9.94
C LEU A 71 19.25 2.92 11.42
N THR A 72 18.12 3.37 11.94
CA THR A 72 17.94 3.41 13.39
C THR A 72 17.95 1.98 13.94
N PRO A 73 18.34 1.75 15.20
CA PRO A 73 18.41 0.41 15.78
C PRO A 73 17.09 -0.38 15.70
N ASP A 74 15.96 0.33 15.66
CA ASP A 74 14.62 -0.25 15.58
C ASP A 74 14.06 -0.35 14.15
N GLU A 75 14.85 -0.06 13.11
CA GLU A 75 14.42 -0.12 11.72
C GLU A 75 15.02 -1.32 10.99
N VAL A 76 14.22 -1.87 10.06
CA VAL A 76 14.64 -2.93 9.16
C VAL A 76 14.29 -2.60 7.73
N TRP A 77 15.15 -3.04 6.82
CA TRP A 77 14.84 -3.10 5.39
C TRP A 77 13.78 -4.14 5.13
N CYS A 78 12.72 -3.75 4.43
CA CYS A 78 11.64 -4.61 4.00
C CYS A 78 11.62 -4.62 2.47
N THR A 79 11.55 -5.81 1.90
CA THR A 79 11.36 -6.01 0.46
C THR A 79 10.08 -6.80 0.27
N VAL A 80 9.14 -6.23 -0.48
CA VAL A 80 7.87 -6.85 -0.81
C VAL A 80 7.87 -7.19 -2.29
N GLN A 81 7.53 -8.42 -2.63
CA GLN A 81 7.46 -8.86 -4.02
C GLN A 81 6.13 -9.58 -4.29
N LEU A 82 5.42 -9.14 -5.32
CA LEU A 82 4.25 -9.86 -5.82
C LEU A 82 4.69 -10.90 -6.86
N GLN A 83 4.31 -12.14 -6.65
CA GLN A 83 4.47 -13.23 -7.61
C GLN A 83 3.12 -13.59 -8.21
N ARG A 84 3.01 -13.52 -9.54
CA ARG A 84 1.85 -13.99 -10.30
C ARG A 84 2.16 -15.35 -10.90
N VAL A 85 1.42 -16.37 -10.48
CA VAL A 85 1.43 -17.70 -11.09
C VAL A 85 0.26 -17.75 -12.03
N LYS A 86 0.56 -17.81 -13.33
CA LYS A 86 -0.48 -17.90 -14.37
C LYS A 86 -1.15 -19.26 -14.31
N ALA A 87 -2.47 -19.27 -14.48
CA ALA A 87 -3.18 -20.51 -14.70
C ALA A 87 -2.70 -21.19 -16.01
N PRO A 88 -2.82 -22.52 -16.13
CA PRO A 88 -2.47 -23.22 -17.35
C PRO A 88 -3.31 -22.71 -18.52
N ASP A 89 -2.66 -22.18 -19.56
CA ASP A 89 -3.36 -21.77 -20.79
C ASP A 89 -3.71 -23.03 -21.60
N GLU A 90 -4.93 -23.54 -21.42
CA GLU A 90 -5.47 -24.61 -22.25
C GLU A 90 -6.05 -24.02 -23.54
N PRO A 91 -5.47 -24.28 -24.73
CA PRO A 91 -5.87 -23.63 -25.99
C PRO A 91 -7.29 -24.00 -26.46
N GLU A 92 -7.87 -25.06 -25.89
CA GLU A 92 -9.23 -25.53 -26.18
C GLU A 92 -10.27 -24.97 -25.19
N CYS A 93 -9.84 -24.29 -24.12
CA CYS A 93 -10.74 -23.73 -23.13
C CYS A 93 -11.12 -22.29 -23.50
N ILE A 94 -12.43 -22.05 -23.64
CA ILE A 94 -12.99 -20.70 -23.85
C ILE A 94 -13.03 -19.86 -22.56
N PHE A 95 -12.79 -20.48 -21.41
CA PHE A 95 -12.75 -19.83 -20.11
C PHE A 95 -11.30 -19.78 -19.64
N ALA A 96 -10.84 -18.56 -19.31
CA ALA A 96 -9.55 -18.39 -18.66
C ALA A 96 -9.71 -18.73 -17.17
N ASP A 97 -8.87 -19.64 -16.68
CA ASP A 97 -8.75 -19.92 -15.27
C ASP A 97 -8.17 -18.70 -14.52
N ALA A 98 -8.50 -18.60 -13.24
CA ALA A 98 -8.04 -17.50 -12.41
C ALA A 98 -6.54 -17.62 -12.08
N ASP A 99 -5.84 -16.51 -12.12
CA ASP A 99 -4.42 -16.48 -11.74
C ASP A 99 -4.27 -16.48 -10.22
N MET A 100 -3.13 -16.99 -9.76
CA MET A 100 -2.77 -16.96 -8.35
C MET A 100 -1.70 -15.90 -8.08
N PHE A 101 -2.02 -15.00 -7.16
CA PHE A 101 -1.18 -13.91 -6.70
C PHE A 101 -0.67 -14.22 -5.29
N VAL A 102 0.65 -14.21 -5.12
CA VAL A 102 1.31 -14.48 -3.84
C VAL A 102 2.18 -13.28 -3.47
N LEU A 103 1.86 -12.65 -2.34
CA LEU A 103 2.62 -11.55 -1.80
C LEU A 103 3.67 -12.06 -0.82
N HIS A 104 4.93 -11.71 -1.08
CA HIS A 104 6.07 -12.11 -0.28
C HIS A 104 6.70 -10.93 0.42
N LEU A 105 7.17 -11.14 1.65
CA LEU A 105 7.98 -10.20 2.42
C LEU A 105 9.33 -10.84 2.78
N THR A 106 10.39 -10.08 2.59
CA THR A 106 11.73 -10.38 3.08
C THR A 106 12.20 -9.21 3.94
N THR A 107 12.79 -9.48 5.10
CA THR A 107 13.41 -8.43 5.94
C THR A 107 14.91 -8.61 6.03
N GLY A 108 15.66 -7.51 5.96
CA GLY A 108 17.11 -7.49 6.15
C GLY A 108 17.90 -6.94 4.96
N PRO A 109 19.23 -6.77 5.11
CA PRO A 109 20.10 -6.18 4.10
C PRO A 109 20.34 -7.10 2.89
N HIS A 110 20.06 -8.41 3.03
CA HIS A 110 20.20 -9.41 1.98
C HIS A 110 18.82 -9.85 1.46
N ALA A 111 18.07 -8.90 0.91
CA ALA A 111 16.70 -9.05 0.41
C ALA A 111 16.47 -10.12 -0.69
N LEU A 112 17.50 -10.87 -1.08
CA LEU A 112 17.48 -11.80 -2.20
C LEU A 112 17.46 -13.28 -1.79
N GLU A 113 17.66 -13.63 -0.52
CA GLU A 113 17.67 -15.03 -0.10
C GLU A 113 16.24 -15.61 -0.04
N PRO A 114 15.89 -16.61 -0.88
CA PRO A 114 14.56 -17.20 -0.92
C PRO A 114 14.15 -17.86 0.41
N SER A 115 15.14 -18.28 1.20
CA SER A 115 14.94 -18.98 2.48
C SER A 115 14.37 -18.10 3.59
N GLN A 116 14.43 -16.77 3.45
CA GLN A 116 13.89 -15.81 4.42
C GLN A 116 12.58 -15.16 3.96
N ARG A 117 12.01 -15.67 2.86
CA ARG A 117 10.81 -15.15 2.26
C ARG A 117 9.57 -15.66 3.00
N VAL A 118 8.76 -14.74 3.49
CA VAL A 118 7.50 -15.06 4.17
C VAL A 118 6.33 -14.68 3.28
N VAL A 119 5.35 -15.58 3.15
CA VAL A 119 4.11 -15.29 2.43
C VAL A 119 3.21 -14.45 3.32
N LEU A 120 2.94 -13.21 2.92
CA LEU A 120 1.99 -12.32 3.59
C LEU A 120 0.55 -12.62 3.20
N GLY A 121 0.32 -12.95 1.92
CA GLY A 121 -1.03 -13.13 1.40
C GLY A 121 -1.06 -13.96 0.12
N LYS A 122 -2.19 -14.63 -0.10
CA LYS A 122 -2.52 -15.33 -1.34
C LYS A 122 -3.89 -14.87 -1.82
N TYR A 123 -4.03 -14.62 -3.11
CA TYR A 123 -5.29 -14.27 -3.75
C TYR A 123 -5.39 -15.04 -5.07
N GLU A 124 -6.51 -15.68 -5.30
CA GLU A 124 -6.82 -16.38 -6.55
C GLU A 124 -7.98 -15.63 -7.20
N GLY A 125 -7.78 -15.13 -8.42
CA GLY A 125 -8.77 -14.30 -9.09
C GLY A 125 -8.20 -13.42 -10.18
N PHE A 126 -8.89 -12.32 -10.43
CA PHE A 126 -8.49 -11.29 -11.39
C PHE A 126 -8.08 -10.03 -10.62
N PRO A 127 -6.91 -9.43 -10.88
CA PRO A 127 -6.44 -8.27 -10.13
C PRO A 127 -7.38 -7.06 -10.31
N GLU A 128 -8.03 -6.95 -11.46
CA GLU A 128 -9.03 -5.90 -11.75
C GLU A 128 -10.35 -6.10 -11.00
N SER A 129 -10.54 -7.24 -10.34
CA SER A 129 -11.77 -7.53 -9.61
C SER A 129 -11.92 -6.60 -8.39
N LEU A 130 -13.16 -6.21 -8.09
CA LEU A 130 -13.45 -5.36 -6.94
C LEU A 130 -13.22 -6.06 -5.60
N ASP A 131 -13.25 -7.39 -5.60
CA ASP A 131 -12.96 -8.23 -4.43
C ASP A 131 -11.45 -8.49 -4.24
N ALA A 132 -10.62 -8.18 -5.24
CA ALA A 132 -9.18 -8.38 -5.17
C ALA A 132 -8.58 -7.48 -4.10
N PRO A 133 -7.67 -7.96 -3.24
CA PRO A 133 -6.95 -7.09 -2.32
C PRO A 133 -6.13 -6.06 -3.09
N GLN A 134 -5.92 -4.87 -2.52
CA GLN A 134 -5.23 -3.78 -3.25
C GLN A 134 -3.80 -4.18 -3.60
N TRP A 135 -3.13 -4.95 -2.75
CA TRP A 135 -1.80 -5.47 -3.03
C TRP A 135 -1.71 -6.42 -4.24
N ALA A 136 -2.83 -6.99 -4.73
CA ALA A 136 -2.83 -7.81 -5.94
C ALA A 136 -2.64 -6.97 -7.23
N ASN A 137 -2.83 -5.65 -7.16
CA ASN A 137 -2.60 -4.71 -8.27
C ASN A 137 -1.14 -4.25 -8.41
N LEU A 138 -0.24 -4.71 -7.53
CA LEU A 138 1.17 -4.35 -7.62
C LEU A 138 1.82 -4.96 -8.88
N PRO A 139 2.86 -4.32 -9.44
CA PRO A 139 3.58 -4.89 -10.58
C PRO A 139 4.22 -6.23 -10.18
N ALA A 140 3.77 -7.32 -10.81
CA ALA A 140 4.29 -8.65 -10.53
C ALA A 140 5.76 -8.75 -10.97
N GLY A 141 6.60 -9.32 -10.10
CA GLY A 141 8.03 -9.52 -10.35
C GLY A 141 8.92 -8.36 -9.88
N GLU A 142 8.40 -7.15 -9.73
CA GLU A 142 9.18 -5.99 -9.27
C GLU A 142 9.17 -5.90 -7.74
N PRO A 143 10.35 -6.00 -7.08
CA PRO A 143 10.41 -5.84 -5.63
C PRO A 143 10.30 -4.37 -5.24
N VAL A 144 9.42 -4.09 -4.27
CA VAL A 144 9.32 -2.77 -3.64
C VAL A 144 10.12 -2.81 -2.33
N VAL A 145 11.11 -1.93 -2.21
CA VAL A 145 11.99 -1.84 -1.05
C VAL A 145 11.67 -0.60 -0.25
N PHE A 146 11.49 -0.74 1.07
CA PHE A 146 11.26 0.37 1.98
C PHE A 146 11.78 0.03 3.38
N ARG A 147 11.78 1.03 4.27
CA ARG A 147 12.12 0.85 5.68
C ARG A 147 10.86 0.76 6.53
N ALA A 148 10.90 -0.07 7.56
CA ALA A 148 9.85 -0.13 8.55
C ALA A 148 10.45 -0.39 9.93
N THR A 149 9.78 0.11 10.97
CA THR A 149 10.14 -0.18 12.35
C THR A 149 9.84 -1.65 12.66
N VAL A 150 10.70 -2.30 13.43
CA VAL A 150 10.54 -3.69 13.89
C VAL A 150 9.15 -3.96 14.49
N PRO A 151 8.59 -3.13 15.39
CA PRO A 151 7.25 -3.36 15.93
C PRO A 151 6.16 -3.40 14.86
N ALA A 152 6.20 -2.48 13.89
CA ALA A 152 5.23 -2.42 12.79
C ALA A 152 5.31 -3.66 11.88
N VAL A 153 6.50 -4.23 11.69
CA VAL A 153 6.65 -5.49 10.94
C VAL A 153 6.11 -6.66 11.77
N MET A 154 6.42 -6.72 13.06
CA MET A 154 5.90 -7.78 13.94
C MET A 154 4.37 -7.77 14.02
N ASP A 155 3.76 -6.59 14.12
CA ASP A 155 2.30 -6.45 14.15
C ASP A 155 1.67 -6.91 12.82
N LEU A 156 2.28 -6.56 11.68
CA LEU A 156 1.86 -7.09 10.38
C LEU A 156 1.93 -8.61 10.35
N LEU A 157 3.06 -9.21 10.73
CA LEU A 157 3.26 -10.66 10.70
C LEU A 157 2.25 -11.39 11.59
N ARG A 158 1.90 -10.82 12.76
CA ARG A 158 0.85 -11.34 13.64
C ARG A 158 -0.53 -11.28 13.00
N CYS A 159 -0.84 -10.20 12.26
CA CYS A 159 -2.10 -10.06 11.55
C CYS A 159 -2.18 -10.93 10.28
N ALA A 160 -1.05 -11.15 9.61
CA ALA A 160 -0.95 -11.90 8.35
C ALA A 160 -0.75 -13.40 8.57
N ALA A 161 -0.41 -13.84 9.79
CA ALA A 161 -0.19 -15.25 10.12
C ALA A 161 -1.38 -16.12 9.69
N PRO A 162 -1.22 -17.00 8.69
CA PRO A 162 -2.30 -17.88 8.28
C PRO A 162 -2.60 -18.87 9.41
N LYS A 163 -3.89 -19.13 9.66
CA LYS A 163 -4.34 -20.14 10.64
C LYS A 163 -3.98 -21.58 10.26
N SER A 164 -3.33 -21.83 9.11
CA SER A 164 -3.06 -23.17 8.58
C SER A 164 -1.74 -23.27 7.79
N GLU A 165 -0.77 -23.93 8.45
CA GLU A 165 0.05 -25.08 8.05
C GLU A 165 1.26 -25.03 7.09
N SER A 166 1.51 -24.04 6.23
CA SER A 166 2.70 -24.15 5.33
C SER A 166 3.68 -22.96 5.33
N GLY A 167 3.36 -21.85 6.00
CA GLY A 167 4.23 -20.67 6.07
C GLY A 167 4.47 -20.17 7.49
N THR A 168 3.90 -20.85 8.50
CA THR A 168 4.00 -20.46 9.91
C THR A 168 5.42 -20.57 10.44
N ASP A 169 6.21 -21.56 10.01
CA ASP A 169 7.56 -21.76 10.53
C ASP A 169 8.51 -20.61 10.12
N ALA A 170 8.53 -20.24 8.83
CA ALA A 170 9.31 -19.10 8.34
C ALA A 170 8.83 -17.76 8.94
N MET A 171 7.50 -17.56 9.07
CA MET A 171 6.91 -16.39 9.72
C MET A 171 7.31 -16.30 11.21
N MET A 172 7.28 -17.42 11.93
CA MET A 172 7.65 -17.48 13.34
C MET A 172 9.16 -17.32 13.54
N ALA A 173 9.98 -17.87 12.66
CA ALA A 173 11.42 -17.65 12.63
C ALA A 173 11.72 -16.15 12.42
N LEU A 174 11.03 -15.51 11.47
CA LEU A 174 11.16 -14.07 11.22
C LEU A 174 10.75 -13.23 12.44
N LEU A 175 9.62 -13.56 13.07
CA LEU A 175 9.19 -12.93 14.32
C LEU A 175 10.23 -13.08 15.44
N GLY A 176 10.83 -14.26 15.57
CA GLY A 176 11.90 -14.52 16.54
C GLY A 176 13.16 -13.70 16.25
N SER A 177 13.59 -13.63 14.98
CA SER A 177 14.72 -12.81 14.56
C SER A 177 14.49 -11.32 14.82
N LEU A 178 13.30 -10.81 14.50
CA LEU A 178 12.92 -9.42 14.75
C LEU A 178 12.85 -9.09 16.24
N GLN A 179 12.36 -10.03 17.06
CA GLN A 179 12.34 -9.85 18.52
C GLN A 179 13.75 -9.78 19.12
N ALA A 180 14.72 -10.55 18.59
CA ALA A 180 16.11 -10.45 19.03
C ALA A 180 16.71 -9.07 18.70
N VAL A 181 16.47 -8.55 17.49
CA VAL A 181 16.95 -7.21 17.08
C VAL A 181 16.38 -6.11 17.99
N SER A 182 15.10 -6.22 18.37
CA SER A 182 14.47 -5.24 19.28
C SER A 182 14.97 -5.29 20.73
N LEU A 183 15.65 -6.36 21.15
CA LEU A 183 16.20 -6.50 22.51
C LEU A 183 17.65 -6.01 22.63
N ASP A 184 18.36 -5.92 21.50
CA ASP A 184 19.78 -5.53 21.43
C ASP A 184 19.98 -4.02 21.11
N GLY A 185 18.90 -3.28 20.84
CA GLY A 185 18.89 -1.83 20.60
C GLY A 185 18.60 -1.01 21.86
#